data_AF-H1LW29-F1
#
_entry.id   AF-H1LW29-F1
#
_cell.length_a   1.000
_cell.length_b   1.000
_cell.length_c   1.000
_cell.angle_alpha   90.00
_cell.angle_beta   90.00
_cell.angle_gamma   90.00
#
_symmetry.space_group_name_H-M   'P 1'
#
loop_
_entity.id
_entity.type
_entity.pdbx_description
1 polymer ?
#
loop_
_entity_poly.entity_id
_entity_poly.type
_entity_poly.pdbx_seq_one_letter_code
_entity_poly.pdbx_strand_id
1 'polypeptide(L)' 'MTITPKAMLSRQTAGIRGNTLIINLPGSPKACRENIEYIIKPLKHGLGILSGRESD' A
#
# COMPACT_ATOMS: atom_id res chain seq x y z
N MET A 1 7.82 17.57 3.19
CA MET A 1 6.75 17.11 2.27
C MET A 1 5.48 17.85 2.60
N THR A 2 4.81 18.46 1.62
CA THR A 2 3.51 19.10 1.85
C THR A 2 2.40 18.10 1.54
N ILE A 3 1.83 17.54 2.60
CA ILE A 3 0.64 16.67 2.54
C ILE A 3 -0.56 17.56 2.17
N THR A 4 -1.31 17.18 1.14
CA THR A 4 -2.51 17.93 0.77
C THR A 4 -3.65 17.64 1.74
N PRO A 5 -4.35 18.65 2.28
CA PRO A 5 -5.51 18.42 3.16
C PRO A 5 -6.55 17.49 2.54
N LYS A 6 -6.68 17.49 1.21
CA LYS A 6 -7.61 16.63 0.46
C LYS A 6 -7.31 15.13 0.57
N ALA A 7 -6.11 14.74 1.00
CA ALA A 7 -5.73 13.34 1.17
C ALA A 7 -6.63 12.61 2.19
N MET A 8 -7.14 13.34 3.19
CA MET A 8 -8.05 12.81 4.21
C MET A 8 -9.40 12.29 3.65
N LEU A 9 -9.77 12.70 2.44
CA LEU A 9 -11.02 12.28 1.78
C LEU A 9 -10.85 10.97 0.99
N SER A 10 -9.64 10.39 0.97
CA SER A 10 -9.40 9.11 0.30
C SER A 10 -10.24 8.01 0.93
N ARG A 11 -10.97 7.25 0.10
CA ARG A 11 -11.73 6.05 0.48
C ARG A 11 -11.06 4.78 -0.04
N GLN A 12 -9.74 4.82 -0.19
CA GLN A 12 -8.96 3.68 -0.67
C GLN A 12 -9.02 2.53 0.31
N THR A 13 -8.88 1.32 -0.22
CA THR A 13 -8.83 0.09 0.56
C THR A 13 -7.69 -0.78 0.03
N ALA A 14 -7.23 -1.69 0.86
CA ALA A 14 -6.30 -2.74 0.51
C ALA A 14 -6.88 -4.08 1.01
N GLY A 15 -6.63 -5.14 0.27
CA GLY A 15 -7.15 -6.45 0.62
C GLY A 15 -6.43 -7.58 -0.11
N ILE A 16 -6.70 -8.80 0.31
CA ILE A 16 -6.11 -10.01 -0.25
C ILE A 16 -7.19 -10.79 -0.98
N ARG A 17 -6.89 -11.26 -2.19
CA ARG A 17 -7.71 -12.21 -2.94
C ARG A 17 -6.85 -13.40 -3.33
N GLY A 18 -7.10 -14.56 -2.72
CA GLY A 18 -6.24 -15.73 -2.90
C GLY A 18 -4.81 -15.41 -2.44
N ASN A 19 -3.82 -15.64 -3.32
CA ASN A 19 -2.40 -15.33 -3.05
C ASN A 19 -1.97 -13.97 -3.64
N THR A 20 -2.85 -12.97 -3.65
CA THR A 20 -2.58 -11.67 -4.28
C THR A 20 -3.05 -10.53 -3.39
N LEU A 21 -2.13 -9.61 -3.09
CA LEU A 21 -2.39 -8.37 -2.39
C LEU A 21 -2.77 -7.28 -3.41
N ILE A 22 -3.92 -6.63 -3.17
CA ILE A 22 -4.46 -5.55 -3.99
C ILE A 22 -4.47 -4.28 -3.13
N ILE A 23 -3.89 -3.20 -3.64
CA ILE A 23 -3.80 -1.91 -2.96
C ILE A 23 -4.31 -0.82 -3.90
N ASN A 24 -5.38 -0.14 -3.50
CA ASN A 24 -5.86 1.03 -4.24
C ASN A 24 -5.02 2.25 -3.88
N LEU A 25 -4.49 2.95 -4.89
CA LEU A 25 -3.66 4.15 -4.72
C LEU A 25 -4.35 5.39 -5.29
N PRO A 26 -3.94 6.61 -4.89
CA PRO A 26 -4.50 7.83 -5.45
C PRO A 26 -4.15 8.01 -6.93
N GLY A 27 -5.05 8.61 -7.70
CA GLY A 27 -4.82 8.86 -9.14
C GLY A 27 -3.74 9.92 -9.44
N SER A 28 -3.32 10.71 -8.45
CA SER A 28 -2.24 11.69 -8.61
C SER A 28 -0.87 11.00 -8.55
N PRO A 29 0.04 11.24 -9.51
CA PRO A 29 1.38 10.65 -9.50
C PRO A 29 2.19 10.97 -8.22
N LYS A 30 2.05 12.19 -7.69
CA LYS A 30 2.72 12.60 -6.44
C LYS A 30 2.24 11.76 -5.26
N ALA A 31 0.92 11.69 -5.08
CA ALA A 31 0.32 10.98 -3.95
C ALA A 31 0.54 9.46 -4.06
N CYS A 32 0.50 8.90 -5.28
CA CYS A 32 0.84 7.49 -5.52
C CYS A 32 2.27 7.17 -5.03
N ARG A 33 3.25 8.00 -5.41
CA ARG A 33 4.65 7.85 -4.98
C ARG A 33 4.80 7.93 -3.45
N GLU A 34 4.21 8.94 -2.83
CA GLU A 34 4.26 9.14 -1.38
C GLU A 34 3.67 7.92 -0.62
N ASN A 35 2.56 7.36 -1.10
CA ASN A 35 1.94 6.19 -0.48
C ASN A 35 2.77 4.90 -0.67
N ILE A 36 3.29 4.67 -1.88
CA ILE A 36 4.16 3.51 -2.17
C ILE A 36 5.43 3.56 -1.31
N GLU A 37 6.11 4.70 -1.27
CA GLU A 37 7.36 4.86 -0.52
C GLU A 37 7.16 4.60 0.98
N TYR A 38 6.02 4.98 1.52
CA TYR A 38 5.68 4.71 2.92
C TYR A 38 5.47 3.21 3.20
N ILE A 39 4.76 2.50 2.32
CA ILE A 39 4.40 1.10 2.56
C ILE A 39 5.45 0.09 2.09
N ILE A 40 6.42 0.47 1.26
CA ILE A 40 7.31 -0.48 0.56
C ILE A 40 8.07 -1.43 1.52
N LYS A 41 8.54 -0.91 2.66
CA LYS A 41 9.32 -1.68 3.62
C LYS A 41 8.47 -2.75 4.34
N PRO A 42 7.34 -2.42 5.00
CA PRO A 42 6.47 -3.43 5.58
C PRO A 42 5.80 -4.33 4.52
N LEU A 43 5.57 -3.82 3.31
CA LEU A 43 5.00 -4.59 2.20
C LEU A 43 5.85 -5.81 1.85
N LYS A 44 7.19 -5.69 1.89
CA LYS A 44 8.09 -6.81 1.60
C LYS A 44 7.85 -8.00 2.53
N HIS A 45 7.74 -7.74 3.83
CA HIS A 45 7.46 -8.77 4.83
C HIS A 45 6.05 -9.34 4.66
N GLY A 46 5.04 -8.48 4.50
CA GLY A 46 3.66 -8.92 4.26
C GLY A 46 3.50 -9.81 3.02
N LEU A 47 4.26 -9.55 1.95
CA LEU A 47 4.32 -10.42 0.77
C LEU A 47 5.06 -11.74 1.04
N GLY A 48 6.07 -11.73 1.90
CA GLY A 48 6.75 -12.92 2.40
C GLY A 48 5.78 -13.86 3.12
N ILE A 49 5.01 -13.33 4.07
CA ILE A 49 3.95 -14.05 4.77
C ILE A 49 2.88 -14.57 3.80
N LEU A 50 2.35 -13.69 2.94
CA LEU A 50 1.30 -14.07 1.97
C LEU A 50 1.76 -15.21 1.05
N SER A 51 3.00 -15.17 0.58
CA SER A 51 3.57 -16.20 -0.28
C SER A 51 4.07 -17.46 0.44
N GLY A 52 3.98 -17.52 1.77
CA GLY A 52 4.46 -18.63 2.60
C GLY A 52 5.98 -18.76 2.66
N ARG A 53 6.73 -17.71 2.32
CA ARG A 53 8.21 -17.68 2.35
C ARG A 53 8.78 -17.21 3.67
N GLU A 54 7.96 -16.49 4.44
CA GLU A 54 8.29 -15.99 5.77
C GLU A 54 7.20 -16.46 6.74
N SER A 55 7.58 -16.54 8.02
CA SER A 55 6.70 -16.78 9.16
C SER A 55 6.95 -15.66 10.18
N ASP A 56 5.97 -15.37 11.03
CA ASP A 56 6.14 -14.46 12.19
C ASP A 56 7.27 -14.91 13.14
#